data_AF-A0A9D8S7P9-F1
#
_entry.id   AF-A0A9D8S7P9-F1
#
_cell.length_a   1.000
_cell.length_b   1.000
_cell.length_c   1.000
_cell.angle_alpha   90.00
_cell.angle_beta   90.00
_cell.angle_gamma   90.00
#
_symmetry.space_group_name_H-M   'P 1'
#
loop_
_entity.id
_entity.type
_entity.pdbx_description
1 polymer ?
#
loop_
_entity_poly.entity_id
_entity_poly.type
_entity_poly.pdbx_seq_one_letter_code
_entity_poly.pdbx_strand_id
1 'polypeptide(L)' 'LECVRVDINSSFKLSDCEFILPALETVGYQEKESDMLYFEATDEYDRIPLKFIPYYAYANRGETELLVWILKK' A
#
# COMPACT_ATOMS: atom_id res chain seq x y z
N LEU A 1 -4.45 10.01 4.06
CA LEU A 1 -3.82 8.72 4.42
C LEU A 1 -4.83 7.61 4.22
N GLU A 2 -4.91 7.16 2.98
CA GLU A 2 -5.72 6.01 2.61
C GLU A 2 -5.08 4.75 3.22
N CYS A 3 -5.85 4.05 4.05
CA CYS A 3 -5.38 2.84 4.69
C CYS A 3 -5.49 1.68 3.71
N VAL A 4 -4.34 1.10 3.34
CA VAL A 4 -4.29 -0.05 2.45
C VAL A 4 -4.04 -1.33 3.25
N ARG A 5 -4.71 -2.41 2.85
CA ARG A 5 -4.54 -3.75 3.40
C ARG A 5 -3.69 -4.62 2.48
N VAL A 6 -2.87 -5.49 3.06
CA VAL A 6 -2.07 -6.47 2.31
C VAL A 6 -2.26 -7.87 2.87
N ASP A 7 -2.45 -8.84 1.97
CA ASP A 7 -2.44 -10.25 2.30
C ASP A 7 -0.99 -10.76 2.35
N ILE A 8 -0.57 -11.23 3.52
CA ILE A 8 0.78 -11.74 3.76
C ILE A 8 1.09 -13.03 2.98
N ASN A 9 0.06 -13.75 2.55
CA ASN A 9 0.18 -14.98 1.78
C ASN A 9 0.15 -14.70 0.26
N SER A 10 -0.07 -13.46 -0.14
CA SER A 10 -0.04 -13.07 -1.55
C SER A 10 1.38 -13.20 -2.11
N SER A 11 1.48 -13.30 -3.44
CA SER A 11 2.78 -13.34 -4.12
C SER A 11 3.44 -11.96 -4.11
N PHE A 12 4.68 -11.90 -3.67
CA PHE A 12 5.51 -10.70 -3.76
C PHE A 12 6.57 -10.88 -4.85
N LYS A 13 6.77 -9.84 -5.65
CA LYS A 13 7.80 -9.82 -6.69
C LYS A 13 8.84 -8.77 -6.34
N LEU A 14 10.11 -9.16 -6.40
CA LEU A 14 11.20 -8.20 -6.34
C LEU A 14 11.31 -7.51 -7.70
N SER A 15 11.39 -6.18 -7.67
CA SER A 15 11.65 -5.34 -8.83
C SER A 15 12.64 -4.24 -8.45
N ASP A 16 13.18 -3.55 -9.44
CA ASP A 16 13.99 -2.36 -9.18
C ASP A 16 13.10 -1.11 -9.12
N CYS A 17 13.46 -0.15 -8.28
CA CYS A 17 12.90 1.20 -8.32
C CYS A 17 13.96 2.25 -8.65
N GLU A 18 13.56 3.51 -8.60
CA GLU A 18 14.47 4.64 -8.69
C GLU A 18 15.69 4.45 -7.79
N PHE A 19 16.83 4.97 -8.25
CA PHE A 19 18.12 4.88 -7.56
C PHE A 19 18.69 3.45 -7.43
N ILE A 20 18.24 2.50 -8.27
CA ILE A 20 18.72 1.10 -8.30
C ILE A 20 18.55 0.44 -6.92
N LEU A 21 17.46 0.79 -6.24
CA LEU A 21 17.09 0.22 -4.97
C LEU A 21 16.07 -0.90 -5.19
N PRO A 22 16.10 -1.96 -4.35
CA PRO A 22 15.12 -3.02 -4.44
C PRO A 22 13.75 -2.50 -4.03
N ALA A 23 12.73 -2.93 -4.76
CA ALA A 23 11.34 -2.70 -4.46
C ALA A 23 10.56 -4.01 -4.41
N LEU A 24 9.45 -3.99 -3.67
CA LEU A 24 8.57 -5.13 -3.53
C LEU A 24 7.22 -4.80 -4.15
N GLU A 25 6.82 -5.56 -5.15
CA GLU A 25 5.55 -5.40 -5.84
C GLU A 25 4.55 -6.48 -5.42
N THR A 26 3.32 -6.07 -5.13
CA THR A 26 2.21 -6.97 -4.76
C THR A 26 0.85 -6.33 -5.08
N VAL A 27 -0.23 -7.02 -4.73
CA VAL A 27 -1.59 -6.50 -4.79
C VAL A 27 -2.03 -6.09 -3.38
N GLY A 28 -2.43 -4.84 -3.24
CA GLY A 28 -3.11 -4.30 -2.07
C GLY A 28 -4.62 -4.27 -2.23
N TYR A 29 -5.29 -3.99 -1.12
CA TYR A 29 -6.74 -3.89 -1.03
C TYR A 29 -7.11 -2.58 -0.35
N GLN A 30 -7.90 -1.77 -1.04
CA GLN A 30 -8.36 -0.47 -0.59
C GLN A 30 -9.87 -0.50 -0.36
N GLU A 31 -10.33 0.15 0.70
CA GLU A 31 -11.75 0.32 0.98
C GLU A 31 -12.37 1.30 -0.02
N LYS A 32 -13.63 1.09 -0.40
CA LYS A 32 -14.34 2.04 -1.26
C LYS A 32 -14.50 3.37 -0.53
N GLU A 33 -14.27 4.46 -1.27
CA GLU A 33 -14.50 5.81 -0.74
C GLU A 33 -15.97 6.01 -0.35
N SER A 34 -16.16 6.71 0.77
CA SER A 34 -17.48 7.06 1.31
C SER A 34 -17.37 8.37 2.06
N ASP A 35 -18.38 9.23 1.93
CA ASP A 35 -18.46 10.50 2.66
C ASP A 35 -18.98 10.31 4.11
N MET A 36 -19.31 9.08 4.52
CA MET A 36 -19.86 8.79 5.84
C MET A 36 -18.74 8.56 6.87
N LEU A 37 -18.82 9.25 8.01
CA LEU A 37 -17.91 9.02 9.14
C LEU A 37 -18.12 7.65 9.81
N TYR A 38 -19.36 7.15 9.79
CA TYR A 38 -19.73 5.85 10.33
C TYR A 38 -20.58 5.08 9.31
N PHE A 39 -20.24 3.82 9.10
CA PHE A 39 -20.93 2.92 8.17
C PHE A 39 -20.78 1.47 8.64
N GLU A 40 -21.58 0.56 8.10
CA GLU A 40 -21.47 -0.86 8.39
C GLU A 40 -20.16 -1.43 7.83
N ALA A 41 -19.45 -2.24 8.61
CA ALA A 41 -18.21 -2.85 8.16
C ALA A 41 -18.48 -3.81 6.98
N THR A 42 -17.66 -3.72 5.93
CA THR A 42 -17.77 -4.59 4.75
C THR A 42 -16.41 -5.18 4.39
N ASP A 43 -16.44 -6.34 3.72
CA ASP A 43 -15.26 -6.99 3.14
C ASP A 43 -15.10 -6.68 1.64
N GLU A 44 -15.73 -5.60 1.17
CA GLU A 44 -15.65 -5.16 -0.22
C GLU A 44 -14.45 -4.23 -0.41
N TYR A 45 -13.48 -4.69 -1.20
CA TYR A 45 -12.25 -3.94 -1.45
C TYR A 45 -11.92 -3.89 -2.95
N ASP A 46 -11.38 -2.75 -3.37
CA ASP A 46 -10.76 -2.59 -4.67
C ASP A 46 -9.31 -3.10 -4.64
N ARG A 47 -8.93 -3.87 -5.67
CA ARG A 47 -7.57 -4.40 -5.81
C ARG A 47 -6.69 -3.35 -6.47
N ILE A 48 -5.63 -2.96 -5.79
CA ILE A 48 -4.68 -1.96 -6.28
C ILE A 48 -3.26 -2.56 -6.39
N PRO A 49 -2.47 -2.22 -7.42
CA PRO A 49 -1.06 -2.58 -7.45
C PRO A 49 -0.29 -1.75 -6.40
N LEU A 50 0.56 -2.40 -5.62
CA LEU A 50 1.43 -1.75 -4.64
C LEU A 50 2.90 -1.96 -4.98
N LYS A 51 3.70 -0.92 -4.71
CA LYS A 51 5.16 -0.95 -4.80
C LYS A 51 5.77 -0.38 -3.52
N PHE A 52 6.36 -1.25 -2.71
CA PHE A 52 7.09 -0.85 -1.51
C PHE A 52 8.52 -0.46 -1.87
N ILE A 53 9.00 0.61 -1.24
CA ILE A 53 10.40 1.05 -1.29
C ILE A 53 11.04 0.87 0.09
N PRO A 54 12.38 0.80 0.19
CA PRO A 54 13.06 0.81 1.47
C PRO A 54 12.76 2.10 2.22
N TYR A 55 12.50 1.99 3.54
CA TYR A 55 12.13 3.15 4.37
C TYR A 55 13.16 4.29 4.30
N TYR A 56 14.45 3.95 4.29
CA TYR A 56 15.53 4.94 4.19
C TYR A 56 15.55 5.73 2.87
N ALA A 57 14.81 5.27 1.85
CA ALA A 57 14.74 5.91 0.54
C ALA A 57 13.53 6.85 0.39
N TYR A 58 12.64 6.92 1.39
CA TYR A 58 11.51 7.84 1.39
C TYR A 58 11.95 9.31 1.40
N ALA A 59 11.03 10.22 1.03
CA ALA A 59 11.22 11.68 0.93
C ALA A 59 12.24 12.17 -0.11
N ASN A 60 12.76 11.28 -0.97
CA ASN A 60 13.63 11.66 -2.10
C ASN A 60 12.85 11.99 -3.40
N ARG A 61 11.50 12.02 -3.37
CA ARG A 61 10.63 12.17 -4.56
C ARG A 61 9.56 13.26 -4.40
N GLY A 62 9.75 14.18 -3.46
CA GLY A 62 8.77 15.21 -3.10
C GLY A 62 7.94 14.86 -1.87
N GLU A 63 7.08 15.80 -1.48
CA GLU A 63 6.22 15.69 -0.31
C GLU A 63 4.99 14.83 -0.63
N THR A 64 4.79 13.77 0.14
CA THR A 64 3.66 12.84 -0.01
C THR A 64 3.47 12.03 1.27
N GLU A 65 2.43 11.22 1.32
CA GLU A 65 2.11 10.37 2.47
C GLU A 65 3.01 9.12 2.54
N LEU A 66 3.20 8.58 3.76
CA LEU A 66 3.95 7.35 4.00
C LEU A 66 3.28 6.53 5.11
N LEU A 67 3.18 5.22 4.89
CA LEU A 67 2.87 4.24 5.92
C LEU A 67 3.96 3.18 5.98
N VAL A 68 4.46 2.91 7.18
CA VAL A 68 5.38 1.79 7.46
C VAL A 68 4.59 0.57 7.93
N TRP A 69 3.65 0.79 8.84
CA TRP A 69 2.73 -0.23 9.32
C TRP A 69 1.46 -0.16 8.50
N ILE A 70 1.13 -1.27 7.85
CA ILE A 70 -0.04 -1.42 6.99
C ILE A 70 -0.99 -2.45 7.60
N LEU A 71 -2.26 -2.36 7.24
CA LEU A 71 -3.27 -3.28 7.74
C LEU A 71 -3.06 -4.66 7.11
N LYS A 72 -3.23 -5.69 7.93
CA LYS A 72 -3.26 -7.06 7.45
C LYS A 72 -4.65 -7.37 6.89
N LYS A 73 -4.70 -8.06 5.75
CA LYS A 73 -5.92 -8.69 5.23
C LYS A 73 -6.10 -10.10 5.81
#